data_AF-A0A840V4G8-F1
#
_entry.id   AF-A0A840V4G8-F1
#
_cell.length_a   1.000
_cell.length_b   1.000
_cell.length_c   1.000
_cell.angle_alpha   90.00
_cell.angle_beta   90.00
_cell.angle_gamma   90.00
#
_symmetry.space_group_name_H-M   'P 1'
#
loop_
_entity.id
_entity.type
_entity.pdbx_description
1 polymer ?
#
loop_
_entity_poly.entity_id
_entity_poly.type
_entity_poly.pdbx_seq_one_letter_code
_entity_poly.pdbx_strand_id
1 'polypeptide(L)'
;MKMEEKVQRADWIYAVVCDPGPNEHFFGLHDKERDVDFIPAFTSRDDAADCLLTLPREKGRKYEVQAVHVDELKEIAEKNGFMVAMVDKDGHIIR
;
A
#
# COMPACT_ATOMS: atom_id res chain seq x y z
N MET A 1 -19.05 -23.61 -16.78
CA MET A 1 -18.71 -23.05 -15.44
C MET A 1 -18.86 -21.56 -15.57
N LYS A 2 -19.89 -20.98 -14.95
CA LYS A 2 -20.14 -19.53 -15.02
C LYS A 2 -19.05 -18.87 -14.18
N MET A 3 -18.12 -18.17 -14.82
CA MET A 3 -17.38 -17.15 -14.10
C MET A 3 -18.42 -16.12 -13.73
N GLU A 4 -18.82 -16.12 -12.46
CA GLU A 4 -19.56 -15.02 -11.88
C GLU A 4 -18.65 -13.79 -12.00
N GLU A 5 -18.80 -13.05 -13.10
CA GLU A 5 -18.43 -11.64 -13.17
C GLU A 5 -19.33 -10.90 -12.17
N LYS A 6 -19.08 -11.10 -10.87
CA LYS A 6 -19.26 -10.03 -9.92
C LYS A 6 -18.40 -8.93 -10.48
N VAL A 7 -19.05 -7.89 -10.99
CA VAL A 7 -18.47 -6.55 -11.09
C VAL A 7 -18.01 -6.20 -9.69
N GLN A 8 -16.84 -6.72 -9.30
CA GLN A 8 -16.10 -6.25 -8.16
C GLN A 8 -15.86 -4.80 -8.55
N ARG A 9 -16.49 -3.87 -7.82
CA ARG A 9 -16.05 -2.48 -7.87
C ARG A 9 -14.56 -2.57 -7.69
N ALA A 10 -13.82 -2.29 -8.75
CA ALA A 10 -12.38 -2.33 -8.69
C ALA A 10 -12.01 -1.18 -7.76
N ASP A 11 -11.92 -1.46 -6.46
CA ASP A 11 -11.45 -0.55 -5.44
C ASP A 11 -9.94 -0.48 -5.64
N TRP A 12 -9.57 0.25 -6.69
CA TRP A 12 -8.21 0.67 -6.96
C TRP A 12 -7.78 1.55 -5.80
N ILE A 13 -6.68 1.15 -5.18
CA ILE A 13 -6.05 1.89 -4.10
C ILE A 13 -4.66 2.31 -4.55
N TYR A 14 -4.13 3.31 -3.89
CA TYR A 14 -2.79 3.80 -4.13
C TYR A 14 -1.89 3.25 -3.03
N ALA A 15 -0.78 2.62 -3.42
CA ALA A 15 0.25 2.15 -2.51
C ALA A 15 1.59 2.77 -2.92
N VAL A 16 2.47 2.90 -1.94
CA VAL A 16 3.84 3.39 -2.18
C VAL A 16 4.72 2.20 -2.52
N VAL A 17 5.40 2.28 -3.66
CA VAL A 17 6.37 1.29 -4.15
C VAL A 17 7.77 1.86 -4.01
N CYS A 18 8.65 1.08 -3.41
CA CYS A 18 10.06 1.37 -3.25
C CYS A 18 10.87 0.67 -4.35
N ASP A 19 11.87 1.38 -4.87
CA ASP A 19 12.81 0.90 -5.88
C ASP A 19 12.12 0.20 -7.08
N PRO A 20 11.18 0.90 -7.76
CA PRO A 20 10.43 0.33 -8.89
C PRO A 20 11.36 -0.19 -9.98
N GLY A 21 11.11 -1.42 -10.43
CA GLY A 21 11.98 -2.18 -11.32
C GLY A 21 12.23 -3.60 -10.78
N PRO A 22 13.44 -4.16 -10.94
CA PRO A 22 13.69 -5.57 -10.63
C PRO A 22 13.65 -5.93 -9.14
N ASN A 23 13.69 -4.93 -8.23
CA ASN A 23 13.61 -5.13 -6.79
C ASN A 23 12.46 -4.31 -6.18
N GLU A 24 11.38 -4.11 -6.96
CA GLU A 24 10.23 -3.37 -6.48
C GLU A 24 9.61 -4.08 -5.28
N HIS A 25 9.28 -3.30 -4.26
CA HIS A 25 8.58 -3.79 -3.08
C HIS A 25 7.65 -2.70 -2.58
N PHE A 26 6.54 -3.11 -1.99
CA PHE A 26 5.65 -2.16 -1.33
C PHE A 26 6.32 -1.62 -0.08
N PHE A 27 6.12 -0.33 0.17
CA PHE A 27 6.56 0.30 1.39
C PHE A 27 5.72 -0.23 2.54
N GLY A 28 6.33 -1.05 3.40
CA GLY A 28 5.73 -1.52 4.64
C GLY A 28 6.12 -0.62 5.81
N LEU A 29 5.16 -0.36 6.68
CA LEU A 29 5.36 0.25 7.99
C LEU A 29 5.24 -0.82 9.07
N HIS A 30 6.06 -0.68 10.10
CA HIS A 30 5.99 -1.54 11.28
C HIS A 30 5.31 -0.76 12.42
N ASP A 31 4.14 -1.22 12.84
CA ASP A 31 3.43 -0.69 13.99
C ASP A 31 4.06 -1.23 15.28
N LYS A 32 4.78 -0.37 16.02
CA LYS A 32 5.41 -0.76 17.28
C LYS A 32 4.42 -1.01 18.42
N GLU A 33 3.22 -0.43 18.36
CA GLU A 33 2.22 -0.61 19.41
C GLU A 33 1.54 -1.97 19.29
N ARG A 34 1.37 -2.43 18.05
CA ARG A 34 0.67 -3.67 17.71
C ARG A 34 1.60 -4.81 17.35
N ASP A 35 2.90 -4.54 17.18
CA ASP A 35 3.94 -5.48 16.74
C ASP A 35 3.56 -6.17 15.42
N VAL A 36 3.04 -5.38 14.48
CA VAL A 36 2.59 -5.88 13.17
C VAL A 36 3.15 -5.05 12.04
N ASP A 37 3.50 -5.74 10.97
CA ASP A 37 3.89 -5.11 9.72
C ASP A 37 2.66 -4.91 8.83
N PHE A 38 2.49 -3.69 8.32
CA PHE A 38 1.39 -3.34 7.45
C PHE A 38 1.82 -2.47 6.28
N ILE A 39 1.12 -2.57 5.17
CA ILE A 39 1.32 -1.74 3.99
C ILE A 39 0.24 -0.66 3.99
N PRO A 40 0.60 0.62 4.13
CA PRO A 40 -0.33 1.73 4.00
C PRO A 40 -0.90 1.79 2.58
N ALA A 41 -2.23 1.73 2.51
CA ALA A 41 -3.01 1.89 1.30
C ALA A 41 -3.87 3.16 1.40
N PHE A 42 -4.00 3.87 0.27
CA PHE A 42 -4.67 5.16 0.20
C PHE A 42 -5.79 5.11 -0.83
N THR A 43 -6.90 5.80 -0.57
CA THR A 43 -7.99 5.94 -1.55
C THR A 43 -7.68 6.96 -2.63
N SER A 44 -6.71 7.84 -2.41
CA SER A 44 -6.35 8.88 -3.37
C SER A 44 -4.84 9.02 -3.52
N ARG A 45 -4.42 9.27 -4.76
CA ARG A 45 -3.02 9.47 -5.11
C ARG A 45 -2.40 10.66 -4.36
N ASP A 46 -3.17 11.74 -4.20
CA ASP A 46 -2.72 12.93 -3.48
C ASP A 46 -2.42 12.63 -2.01
N ASP A 47 -3.27 11.87 -1.32
CA ASP A 47 -3.03 11.45 0.07
C ASP A 47 -1.76 10.60 0.18
N ALA A 48 -1.57 9.64 -0.74
CA ALA A 48 -0.36 8.82 -0.80
C ALA A 48 0.90 9.65 -1.09
N ALA A 49 0.79 10.64 -1.98
CA ALA A 49 1.91 11.50 -2.34
C ALA A 49 2.30 12.45 -1.21
N ASP A 50 1.31 13.00 -0.49
CA ASP A 50 1.54 13.85 0.68
C ASP A 50 2.17 13.04 1.83
N CYS A 51 1.63 11.85 2.10
CA CYS A 51 2.21 10.93 3.07
C CYS A 51 3.64 10.53 2.68
N LEU A 52 3.91 10.31 1.38
CA LEU A 52 5.27 10.04 0.90
C LEU A 52 6.27 11.17 1.22
N LEU A 53 5.81 12.42 1.37
CA LEU A 53 6.67 13.53 1.77
C LEU A 53 7.09 13.45 3.24
N THR A 54 6.21 12.94 4.10
CA THR A 54 6.41 12.84 5.55
C THR A 54 7.10 11.54 5.98
N LEU A 55 7.02 10.49 5.15
CA LEU A 55 7.66 9.21 5.42
C LEU A 55 9.20 9.32 5.52
N PRO A 56 9.83 8.52 6.41
CA PRO A 56 11.28 8.46 6.53
C PRO A 56 11.89 7.82 5.28
N ARG A 57 12.20 8.66 4.29
CA ARG A 57 12.80 8.23 3.02
C ARG A 57 14.31 8.08 3.18
N GLU A 58 14.83 6.95 2.72
CA GLU A 58 16.27 6.74 2.62
C GLU A 58 16.82 7.52 1.42
N LYS A 59 17.87 8.32 1.64
CA LYS A 59 18.56 9.03 0.55
C LYS A 59 19.12 8.02 -0.44
N GLY A 60 18.69 8.10 -1.69
CA GLY A 60 19.17 7.25 -2.78
C GLY A 60 18.18 6.16 -3.22
N ARG A 61 17.09 5.95 -2.47
CA ARG A 61 15.98 5.09 -2.90
C ARG A 61 14.93 5.87 -3.68
N LYS A 62 14.26 5.16 -4.58
CA LYS A 62 13.10 5.70 -5.31
C LYS A 62 11.81 5.27 -4.63
N TYR A 63 10.87 6.19 -4.56
CA TYR A 63 9.54 5.93 -4.03
C TYR A 63 8.53 6.48 -5.01
N GLU A 64 7.57 5.65 -5.41
CA GLU A 64 6.54 6.01 -6.38
C GLU A 64 5.18 5.55 -5.89
N VAL A 65 4.16 6.39 -6.11
CA VAL A 65 2.78 6.02 -5.81
C VAL A 65 2.19 5.31 -7.01
N GLN A 66 1.75 4.06 -6.83
CA GLN A 66 1.13 3.27 -7.87
C GLN A 66 -0.30 2.88 -7.52
N ALA A 67 -1.17 2.86 -8.52
CA ALA A 67 -2.52 2.34 -8.38
C ALA A 67 -2.49 0.81 -8.50
N VAL A 68 -2.93 0.12 -7.47
CA VAL A 68 -2.97 -1.33 -7.38
C VAL A 68 -4.36 -1.80 -6.97
N HIS A 69 -4.71 -3.02 -7.34
CA HIS A 69 -5.96 -3.61 -6.87
C HIS A 69 -5.85 -3.95 -5.39
N VAL A 70 -6.88 -3.61 -4.61
CA VAL A 70 -6.92 -3.93 -3.17
C VAL A 70 -6.73 -5.42 -2.89
N ASP A 71 -7.30 -6.29 -3.73
CA ASP A 71 -7.16 -7.75 -3.58
C ASP A 71 -5.72 -8.20 -3.86
N GLU A 72 -5.11 -7.68 -4.92
CA GLU A 72 -3.72 -8.01 -5.26
C GLU A 72 -2.75 -7.54 -4.17
N LEU A 73 -2.94 -6.32 -3.67
CA LEU A 73 -2.11 -5.80 -2.59
C LEU A 73 -2.25 -6.64 -1.32
N LYS A 74 -3.47 -7.07 -0.97
CA LYS A 74 -3.72 -7.97 0.16
C LYS A 74 -3.03 -9.31 -0.03
N GLU A 75 -3.19 -9.93 -1.20
CA GLU A 75 -2.53 -11.20 -1.49
C GLU A 75 -1.00 -11.10 -1.38
N ILE A 76 -0.41 -10.01 -1.87
CA ILE A 76 1.04 -9.77 -1.78
C ILE A 76 1.45 -9.52 -0.32
N ALA A 77 0.69 -8.72 0.42
CA ALA A 77 0.94 -8.45 1.83
C ALA A 77 0.92 -9.75 2.64
N GLU A 78 -0.16 -10.53 2.53
CA GLU A 78 -0.35 -11.78 3.26
C GLU A 78 0.74 -12.81 2.96
N LYS A 79 1.15 -12.93 1.68
CA LYS A 79 2.26 -13.82 1.28
C LYS A 79 3.60 -13.45 1.94
N ASN A 80 3.79 -12.18 2.29
CA ASN A 80 4.99 -11.68 2.94
C ASN A 80 4.83 -11.51 4.46
N GLY A 81 3.67 -11.84 5.04
CA GLY A 81 3.38 -11.66 6.47
C GLY A 81 3.00 -10.23 6.85
N PHE A 82 2.66 -9.38 5.88
CA PHE A 82 2.17 -8.03 6.07
C PHE A 82 0.65 -8.00 5.99
N MET A 83 0.03 -7.00 6.62
CA MET A 83 -1.39 -6.68 6.43
C MET A 83 -1.56 -5.43 5.58
N VAL A 84 -2.70 -5.24 4.91
CA VAL A 84 -3.01 -3.97 4.25
C VAL A 84 -3.86 -3.13 5.21
N ALA A 85 -3.42 -1.92 5.51
CA ALA A 85 -4.18 -0.98 6.33
C ALA A 85 -4.50 0.27 5.52
N MET A 86 -5.75 0.72 5.56
CA MET A 86 -6.11 1.96 4.91
C MET A 86 -5.70 3.13 5.78
N VAL A 87 -4.89 4.04 5.25
CA VAL A 87 -4.38 5.21 5.98
C VAL A 87 -4.83 6.51 5.34
N ASP A 88 -4.91 7.58 6.14
CA ASP A 88 -5.10 8.94 5.64
C ASP A 88 -3.76 9.58 5.23
N LYS A 89 -3.83 10.82 4.73
CA LYS A 89 -2.67 11.66 4.37
C LYS A 89 -1.66 11.87 5.51
N ASP A 90 -2.11 11.87 6.76
CA ASP A 90 -1.29 12.03 7.96
C ASP A 90 -0.67 10.68 8.39
N GLY A 91 -1.00 9.58 7.71
CA GLY A 91 -0.52 8.24 8.01
C GLY A 91 -1.32 7.54 9.12
N HIS A 92 -2.49 8.07 9.50
CA HIS A 92 -3.33 7.42 10.50
C HIS A 92 -4.16 6.30 9.87
N ILE A 93 -4.16 5.13 10.50
CA ILE A 93 -4.98 4.00 10.08
C ILE A 93 -6.46 4.35 10.29
N ILE A 94 -7.21 4.39 9.19
CA ILE A 94 -8.65 4.60 9.18
C ILE A 94 -9.39 3.26 9.31
N ARG A 95 -8.84 2.19 8.70
CA ARG A 95 -9.55 0.89 8.59
C ARG A 95 -8.63 -0.31 8.45
#